data_AF-A0AAJ3P756-F1
#
_entry.id   AF-A0AAJ3P756-F1
#
_cell.length_a   1.000
_cell.length_b   1.000
_cell.length_c   1.000
_cell.angle_alpha   90.00
_cell.angle_beta   90.00
_cell.angle_gamma   90.00
#
_symmetry.space_group_name_H-M   'P 1'
#
loop_
_entity.id
_entity.type
_entity.pdbx_description
1 polymer ?
#
loop_
_entity_poly.entity_id
_entity_poly.type
_entity_poly.pdbx_seq_one_letter_code
_entity_poly.pdbx_strand_id
1 'polypeptide(L)'
;MNVFPDFGSLSGIGDLRVVIGAMLTIILIVAVLMIIISAITWAIATSTGNPGVAAKARAGVFVALGAAILAGGGVTWVNWLINVGGQL
;
A
#
# COMPACT_ATOMS: atom_id res chain seq x y z
N MET A 1 -20.44 -42.31 0.78
CA MET A 1 -19.71 -41.49 1.77
C MET A 1 -19.89 -40.04 1.37
N ASN A 2 -20.47 -39.20 2.24
CA ASN A 2 -20.66 -37.77 1.97
C ASN A 2 -19.37 -37.04 2.39
N VAL A 3 -18.52 -36.73 1.42
CA VAL A 3 -17.32 -35.93 1.64
C VAL A 3 -17.73 -34.47 1.46
N PHE A 4 -17.97 -33.78 2.58
CA PHE A 4 -18.19 -32.34 2.58
C PHE A 4 -16.86 -31.61 2.81
N PRO A 5 -16.64 -30.45 2.19
CA PRO A 5 -15.46 -29.64 2.47
C PRO A 5 -15.43 -29.23 3.95
N ASP A 6 -14.30 -29.42 4.60
CA ASP A 6 -14.09 -28.95 5.97
C ASP A 6 -13.77 -27.45 5.96
N PHE A 7 -14.80 -26.65 6.23
CA PHE A 7 -14.68 -25.20 6.40
C PHE A 7 -14.20 -24.78 7.79
N GLY A 8 -13.93 -25.72 8.71
CA GLY A 8 -13.39 -25.44 10.04
C GLY A 8 -12.02 -24.74 9.99
N SER A 9 -11.24 -25.02 8.96
CA SER A 9 -9.96 -24.35 8.67
C SER A 9 -10.09 -22.88 8.26
N LEU A 10 -11.28 -22.44 7.81
CA LEU A 10 -11.55 -21.06 7.39
C LEU A 10 -11.98 -20.13 8.55
N SER A 11 -12.11 -20.65 9.77
CA SER A 11 -12.53 -19.90 10.96
C SER A 11 -11.63 -18.66 11.22
N GLY A 12 -10.33 -18.74 10.90
CA GLY A 12 -9.36 -17.66 11.12
C GLY A 12 -9.34 -16.53 10.07
N ILE A 13 -10.16 -16.60 9.01
CA ILE A 13 -10.13 -15.59 7.93
C ILE A 13 -10.56 -14.20 8.44
N GLY A 14 -11.46 -14.15 9.41
CA GLY A 14 -11.91 -12.90 10.03
C GLY A 14 -10.74 -12.13 10.66
N ASP A 15 -9.98 -12.81 11.52
CA ASP A 15 -8.81 -12.22 12.19
C ASP A 15 -7.72 -11.83 11.18
N LEU A 16 -7.47 -12.66 10.18
CA LEU A 16 -6.50 -12.37 9.13
C LEU A 16 -6.89 -11.09 8.36
N ARG A 17 -8.18 -10.89 8.06
CA ARG A 17 -8.67 -9.68 7.39
C ARG A 17 -8.46 -8.43 8.24
N VAL A 18 -8.69 -8.53 9.55
CA VAL A 18 -8.46 -7.41 10.49
C VAL A 18 -6.98 -7.04 10.54
N VAL A 19 -6.09 -8.03 10.68
CA VAL A 19 -4.64 -7.81 10.74
C VAL A 19 -4.13 -7.21 9.42
N ILE A 20 -4.52 -7.76 8.27
CA ILE A 20 -4.13 -7.23 6.96
C ILE A 20 -4.64 -5.80 6.78
N GLY A 21 -5.89 -5.52 7.18
CA GLY A 21 -6.45 -4.16 7.15
C GLY A 21 -5.64 -3.16 7.97
N ALA A 22 -5.22 -3.55 9.18
CA ALA A 22 -4.37 -2.74 10.04
C ALA A 22 -2.95 -2.53 9.46
N MET A 23 -2.37 -3.56 8.85
CA MET A 23 -1.07 -3.42 8.18
C MET A 23 -1.15 -2.45 7.00
N LEU A 24 -2.23 -2.50 6.20
CA LEU A 24 -2.44 -1.59 5.08
C LEU A 24 -2.57 -0.13 5.52
N THR A 25 -3.28 0.16 6.61
CA THR A 25 -3.38 1.54 7.13
C THR A 25 -2.03 2.04 7.62
N ILE A 26 -1.24 1.20 8.31
CA ILE A 26 0.12 1.56 8.73
C ILE A 26 1.00 1.89 7.52
N ILE A 27 0.97 1.05 6.48
CA ILE A 27 1.75 1.29 5.24
C ILE A 27 1.35 2.62 4.61
N LEU A 28 0.04 2.90 4.54
CA LEU A 28 -0.47 4.11 3.92
C LEU A 28 -0.06 5.37 4.70
N ILE A 29 -0.13 5.32 6.03
CA ILE A 29 0.35 6.40 6.91
C ILE A 29 1.85 6.65 6.68
N VAL A 30 2.67 5.59 6.69
CA VAL A 30 4.13 5.72 6.50
C VAL A 30 4.45 6.27 5.11
N ALA A 31 3.74 5.84 4.07
CA ALA A 31 3.91 6.37 2.72
C ALA A 31 3.63 7.88 2.66
N VAL A 32 2.52 8.33 3.27
CA VAL A 32 2.17 9.76 3.32
C VAL A 32 3.21 10.57 4.11
N LEU A 33 3.66 10.07 5.26
CA LEU A 33 4.72 10.72 6.05
C LEU A 33 6.01 10.86 5.24
N MET A 34 6.40 9.81 4.51
CA MET A 34 7.58 9.85 3.64
C MET A 34 7.43 10.84 2.48
N ILE A 35 6.24 10.96 1.87
CA ILE A 35 5.99 11.99 0.84
C ILE A 35 6.22 13.38 1.43
N ILE A 36 5.71 13.66 2.64
CA ILE A 36 5.87 14.96 3.30
C ILE A 36 7.35 15.26 3.58
N ILE A 37 8.08 14.32 4.18
CA ILE A 37 9.51 14.49 4.50
C ILE A 37 10.31 14.75 3.21
N SER A 38 10.04 13.98 2.17
CA SER A 38 10.73 14.09 0.90
C SER A 38 10.41 15.42 0.19
N ALA A 39 9.16 15.91 0.27
CA ALA A 39 8.76 17.20 -0.26
C ALA A 39 9.42 18.38 0.47
N ILE A 40 9.48 18.35 1.80
CA ILE A 40 10.16 19.37 2.61
C ILE A 40 11.66 19.40 2.27
N THR A 41 12.30 18.22 2.22
CA THR A 41 13.72 18.11 1.87
C THR A 41 13.98 18.63 0.47
N TRP A 42 13.09 18.34 -0.48
CA TRP A 42 13.20 18.85 -1.84
C TRP A 42 13.12 20.40 -1.86
N ALA A 43 12.14 21.00 -1.18
CA ALA A 43 11.98 22.44 -1.13
C ALA A 43 13.22 23.16 -0.55
N ILE A 44 13.75 22.66 0.57
CA ILE A 44 14.96 23.22 1.21
C ILE A 44 16.20 23.05 0.32
N ALA A 45 16.37 21.88 -0.29
CA ALA A 45 17.51 21.62 -1.16
C ALA A 45 17.48 22.49 -2.44
N THR A 46 16.28 22.76 -2.96
CA THR A 46 16.13 23.69 -4.10
C THR A 46 16.41 25.12 -3.73
N SER A 47 16.01 25.59 -2.54
CA SER A 47 16.26 26.96 -2.10
C SER A 47 17.73 27.20 -1.71
N THR A 48 18.43 26.16 -1.26
CA THR A 48 19.87 26.22 -0.90
C THR A 48 20.81 25.97 -2.08
N GLY A 49 20.28 25.73 -3.28
CA GLY A 49 21.10 25.49 -4.47
C GLY A 49 21.86 24.17 -4.46
N ASN A 50 21.39 23.15 -3.72
CA ASN A 50 22.01 21.83 -3.67
C ASN A 50 21.27 20.83 -4.59
N PRO A 51 21.68 20.69 -5.88
CA PRO A 51 20.98 19.87 -6.86
C PRO A 51 21.03 18.36 -6.53
N GLY A 52 22.09 17.89 -5.87
CA GLY A 52 22.24 16.46 -5.56
C GLY A 52 21.22 15.97 -4.53
N VAL A 53 20.99 16.76 -3.48
CA VAL A 53 19.96 16.46 -2.47
C VAL A 53 18.56 16.67 -3.04
N ALA A 54 18.35 17.71 -3.84
CA ALA A 54 17.06 17.97 -4.49
C ALA A 54 16.63 16.83 -5.43
N ALA A 55 17.57 16.22 -6.16
CA ALA A 55 17.29 15.08 -7.03
C ALA A 55 16.89 13.82 -6.24
N LYS A 56 17.62 13.51 -5.17
CA LYS A 56 17.30 12.38 -4.28
C LYS A 56 15.94 12.55 -3.60
N ALA A 57 15.62 13.77 -3.16
CA ALA A 57 14.35 14.10 -2.54
C ALA A 57 13.17 13.99 -3.53
N ARG A 58 13.35 14.25 -4.83
CA ARG A 58 12.30 13.95 -5.83
C ARG A 58 12.08 12.46 -6.00
N ALA A 59 13.16 11.68 -6.10
CA ALA A 59 13.07 10.22 -6.20
C ALA A 59 12.33 9.60 -5.00
N GLY A 60 12.59 10.09 -3.78
CA GLY A 60 11.88 9.66 -2.58
C GLY A 60 10.37 9.88 -2.64
N VAL A 61 9.91 11.02 -3.19
CA VAL A 61 8.48 11.28 -3.40
C VAL A 61 7.87 10.25 -4.35
N PHE A 62 8.53 9.94 -5.47
CA PHE A 62 8.01 8.97 -6.44
C PHE A 62 7.95 7.54 -5.88
N VAL A 63 8.93 7.13 -5.07
CA VAL A 63 8.92 5.82 -4.42
C VAL A 63 7.78 5.71 -3.41
N ALA A 64 7.60 6.72 -2.56
CA ALA A 64 6.54 6.72 -1.56
C ALA A 64 5.14 6.79 -2.21
N LEU A 65 5.00 7.57 -3.30
CA LEU A 65 3.77 7.60 -4.11
C LEU A 65 3.50 6.25 -4.76
N GLY A 66 4.51 5.62 -5.35
CA GLY A 66 4.39 4.27 -5.94
C GLY A 66 3.94 3.23 -4.92
N ALA A 67 4.49 3.27 -3.70
CA ALA A 67 4.08 2.38 -2.60
C ALA A 67 2.61 2.59 -2.21
N ALA A 68 2.16 3.85 -2.12
CA ALA A 68 0.76 4.17 -1.82
C ALA A 68 -0.21 3.67 -2.91
N ILE A 69 0.14 3.89 -4.19
CA ILE A 69 -0.67 3.41 -5.33
C ILE A 69 -0.71 1.89 -5.37
N LEU A 70 0.41 1.20 -5.15
CA LEU A 70 0.45 -0.26 -5.13
C LEU A 70 -0.38 -0.84 -3.98
N ALA A 71 -0.30 -0.25 -2.78
CA ALA A 71 -1.08 -0.69 -1.62
C ALA A 71 -2.60 -0.55 -1.86
N GLY A 72 -3.07 0.60 -2.34
CA GLY A 72 -4.50 0.82 -2.61
C GLY A 72 -5.00 0.16 -3.89
N GLY A 73 -4.22 0.28 -4.97
CA GLY A 73 -4.54 -0.28 -6.29
C GLY A 73 -4.54 -1.81 -6.30
N GLY A 74 -3.61 -2.45 -5.58
CA GLY A 74 -3.57 -3.90 -5.45
C GLY A 74 -4.82 -4.48 -4.80
N VAL A 75 -5.29 -3.87 -3.70
CA VAL A 75 -6.52 -4.28 -3.01
C VAL A 75 -7.74 -4.12 -3.94
N THR A 76 -7.82 -2.98 -4.64
CA THR A 76 -8.92 -2.72 -5.58
C THR A 76 -8.93 -3.72 -6.73
N TRP A 77 -7.77 -4.04 -7.28
CA TRP A 77 -7.63 -4.98 -8.37
C TRP A 77 -8.00 -6.41 -7.97
N VAL A 78 -7.52 -6.89 -6.82
CA VAL A 78 -7.88 -8.21 -6.29
C VAL A 78 -9.38 -8.32 -6.05
N ASN A 79 -9.98 -7.29 -5.45
CA ASN A 79 -11.44 -7.26 -5.24
C ASN A 79 -12.22 -7.32 -6.56
N TRP A 80 -11.74 -6.64 -7.60
CA TRP A 80 -12.32 -6.72 -8.93
C TRP A 80 -12.22 -8.12 -9.54
N LEU A 81 -11.05 -8.77 -9.45
CA LEU A 81 -10.85 -10.14 -9.96
C LEU A 81 -11.78 -11.15 -9.27
N ILE A 82 -11.94 -11.03 -7.95
CA ILE A 82 -12.88 -11.87 -7.18
C ILE A 82 -14.32 -11.65 -7.67
N ASN A 83 -14.71 -10.40 -7.93
CA ASN A 83 -16.05 -10.07 -8.42
C ASN A 83 -16.31 -10.70 -9.81
N VAL A 84 -15.34 -10.58 -10.73
CA VAL A 84 -15.42 -11.20 -12.08
C VAL A 84 -15.55 -12.71 -11.97
N GLY A 85 -14.75 -13.36 -11.13
CA GLY A 85 -14.81 -14.81 -10.93
C GLY A 85 -16.13 -15.29 -10.32
N GLY A 86 -16.82 -14.46 -9.54
CA GLY A 86 -18.15 -14.77 -9.01
C GLY A 86 -19.30 -14.57 -9.99
N GLN A 87 -19.06 -13.93 -11.13
CA GLN A 87 -20.05 -13.72 -12.20
C GLN A 87 -20.00 -14.78 -13.30
N LEU A 88 -18.92 -15.58 -13.35
CA LEU A 88 -18.69 -16.69 -14.28
C LEU A 88 -19.10 -18.03 -13.66
#